data_AF-A0A4Q0T3C4-F1
#
_entry.id   AF-A0A4Q0T3C4-F1
#
_cell.length_a   1.000
_cell.length_b   1.000
_cell.length_c   1.000
_cell.angle_alpha   90.00
_cell.angle_beta   90.00
_cell.angle_gamma   90.00
#
_symmetry.space_group_name_H-M   'P 1'
#
loop_
_entity.id
_entity.type
_entity.pdbx_description
1 polymer ?
#
loop_
_entity_poly.entity_id
_entity_poly.type
_entity_poly.pdbx_seq_one_letter_code
_entity_poly.pdbx_strand_id
1 'polypeptide(L)'
;MATFEEKLTALESVVERLERGELSLDDSVRLFEEGIGLSNACKAELEAAEGKIQVLVEPGDGAVLVQELTVEDDNGEEDLLDEELDEE
;
A
#
# COMPACT_ATOMS: atom_id res chain seq x y z
N MET A 1 22.44 3.93 -5.20
CA MET A 1 21.10 3.33 -5.00
C MET A 1 20.16 4.49 -4.82
N ALA A 2 19.06 4.57 -5.58
CA ALA A 2 18.06 5.60 -5.34
C ALA A 2 17.40 5.40 -3.98
N THR A 3 17.09 6.47 -3.26
CA THR A 3 16.36 6.43 -1.99
C THR A 3 14.89 6.05 -2.22
N PHE A 4 14.20 5.67 -1.15
CA PHE A 4 12.75 5.47 -1.19
C PHE A 4 12.00 6.67 -1.78
N GLU A 5 12.34 7.88 -1.30
CA GLU A 5 11.71 9.14 -1.72
C GLU A 5 11.92 9.38 -3.22
N GLU A 6 13.12 9.13 -3.74
CA GLU A 6 13.42 9.27 -5.17
C GLU A 6 12.59 8.30 -6.02
N LYS A 7 12.39 7.05 -5.57
CA LYS A 7 11.56 6.07 -6.27
C LYS A 7 10.07 6.44 -6.23
N LEU A 8 9.62 6.97 -5.09
CA LEU A 8 8.24 7.43 -4.91
C LEU A 8 7.94 8.61 -5.85
N THR A 9 8.81 9.62 -5.87
CA THR A 9 8.67 10.76 -6.79
C THR A 9 8.72 10.34 -8.26
N ALA A 10 9.57 9.36 -8.61
CA ALA A 10 9.57 8.81 -9.96
C ALA A 10 8.24 8.12 -10.30
N LEU A 11 7.66 7.35 -9.36
CA LEU A 11 6.38 6.68 -9.55
C LEU A 11 5.24 7.70 -9.73
N GLU A 12 5.20 8.75 -8.90
CA GLU A 12 4.23 9.84 -9.03
C GLU A 12 4.31 10.51 -10.40
N SER A 13 5.53 10.75 -10.91
CA SER A 13 5.71 11.32 -12.25
C SER A 13 5.24 10.38 -13.36
N VAL A 14 5.45 9.06 -13.22
CA VAL A 14 4.93 8.07 -14.16
C VAL A 14 3.40 8.08 -14.18
N VAL A 15 2.76 8.09 -13.01
CA VAL A 15 1.30 8.15 -12.87
C VAL A 15 0.75 9.42 -13.51
N GLU A 16 1.33 10.59 -13.19
CA GLU A 16 0.90 11.87 -13.76
C GLU A 16 0.97 11.87 -15.29
N ARG A 17 2.02 11.27 -15.86
CA ARG A 17 2.18 11.16 -17.32
C ARG A 17 1.15 10.22 -17.95
N LEU A 18 0.82 9.11 -17.28
CA LEU A 18 -0.22 8.18 -17.73
C LEU A 18 -1.61 8.84 -17.69
N GLU A 19 -1.90 9.62 -16.65
CA GLU A 19 -3.18 10.32 -16.49
C GLU A 19 -3.41 11.45 -17.49
N ARG A 20 -2.34 12.13 -17.93
CA ARG A 20 -2.44 13.18 -18.96
C ARG A 20 -2.98 12.67 -20.31
N GLY A 21 -2.79 11.39 -20.62
CA GLY A 21 -3.40 10.75 -21.80
C GLY A 21 -2.86 11.20 -23.16
N GLU A 22 -1.75 11.94 -23.22
CA GLU A 22 -1.12 12.43 -24.46
C GLU A 22 -0.10 11.44 -25.06
N LEU A 23 -0.04 10.22 -24.52
CA LEU A 23 0.97 9.22 -24.84
C LEU A 23 0.53 8.29 -25.98
N SER A 24 1.49 7.84 -26.78
CA SER A 24 1.24 6.74 -27.72
C SER A 24 1.01 5.44 -26.95
N LEU A 25 0.38 4.45 -27.59
CA LEU A 25 0.15 3.13 -26.95
C LEU A 25 1.46 2.50 -26.47
N ASP A 26 2.53 2.56 -27.27
CA ASP A 26 3.83 2.00 -26.94
C ASP A 26 4.46 2.70 -25.74
N ASP A 27 4.37 4.03 -25.70
CA ASP A 27 4.86 4.83 -24.56
C ASP A 27 4.05 4.56 -23.28
N SER A 28 2.73 4.40 -23.39
CA SER A 28 1.85 4.06 -22.28
C SER A 28 2.20 2.69 -21.69
N VAL A 29 2.47 1.68 -22.53
CA VAL A 29 2.90 0.36 -22.07
C VAL A 29 4.26 0.44 -21.35
N ARG A 30 5.22 1.16 -21.93
CA ARG A 30 6.55 1.32 -21.31
C ARG A 30 6.48 2.03 -19.96
N LEU A 31 5.70 3.10 -19.86
CA LEU A 31 5.51 3.82 -18.60
C LEU A 31 4.80 2.96 -17.56
N PHE A 32 3.82 2.16 -17.99
CA PHE A 32 3.15 1.23 -17.09
C PHE A 32 4.13 0.19 -16.51
N GLU A 33 4.98 -0.42 -17.35
CA GLU A 33 6.02 -1.34 -16.90
C GLU A 33 7.00 -0.68 -15.91
N GLU A 34 7.42 0.55 -16.20
CA GLU A 34 8.27 1.34 -15.31
C GLU A 34 7.59 1.61 -13.96
N GLY A 35 6.31 2.01 -13.98
CA GLY A 35 5.51 2.25 -12.78
C GLY A 35 5.35 1.02 -11.91
N ILE A 36 5.11 -0.16 -12.51
CA ILE A 36 5.06 -1.43 -11.77
C ILE A 36 6.42 -1.75 -11.13
N GLY A 37 7.52 -1.52 -11.85
CA GLY A 37 8.87 -1.70 -11.32
C GLY A 37 9.15 -0.82 -10.10
N LEU A 38 8.80 0.46 -10.19
CA LEU A 38 8.96 1.42 -9.10
C LEU A 38 8.07 1.09 -7.90
N SER A 39 6.81 0.73 -8.13
CA SER A 39 5.85 0.33 -7.09
C SER A 39 6.37 -0.88 -6.30
N ASN A 40 6.83 -1.93 -7.00
CA ASN A 40 7.41 -3.10 -6.36
C ASN A 40 8.67 -2.77 -5.56
N ALA A 41 9.52 -1.87 -6.07
CA ALA A 41 10.73 -1.45 -5.37
C ALA A 41 10.41 -0.68 -4.07
N CYS A 42 9.41 0.21 -4.11
CA CYS A 42 8.93 0.91 -2.91
C CYS A 42 8.35 -0.06 -1.89
N LYS A 43 7.52 -1.00 -2.34
CA LYS A 43 6.93 -2.03 -1.47
C LYS A 43 7.99 -2.87 -0.76
N ALA A 44 8.98 -3.37 -1.50
CA ALA A 44 10.05 -4.17 -0.93
C ALA A 44 10.88 -3.40 0.12
N GLU A 45 11.07 -2.09 -0.07
CA GLU A 45 11.78 -1.24 0.88
C GLU A 45 10.97 -1.01 2.16
N LEU A 46 9.66 -0.83 2.04
CA LEU A 46 8.74 -0.73 3.18
C LEU A 46 8.68 -2.05 3.97
N GLU A 47 8.54 -3.19 3.30
CA GLU A 47 8.57 -4.52 3.94
C GLU A 47 9.89 -4.75 4.69
N ALA A 48 11.02 -4.35 4.10
CA ALA A 48 12.31 -4.44 4.75
C ALA A 48 12.43 -3.51 5.98
N ALA A 49 11.78 -2.35 5.96
CA ALA A 49 11.74 -1.43 7.09
C ALA A 49 10.83 -1.99 8.21
N GLU A 50 9.66 -2.51 7.86
CA GLU A 50 8.72 -3.15 8.78
C GLU A 50 9.37 -4.33 9.52
N GLY A 51 10.04 -5.23 8.78
CA GLY A 51 10.74 -6.35 9.40
C GLY A 51 11.85 -5.92 10.37
N LYS A 52 12.56 -4.82 10.07
CA LYS A 52 13.56 -4.25 11.00
C LYS A 52 12.91 -3.68 12.26
N ILE A 53 11.76 -3.02 12.12
CA ILE A 53 11.00 -2.50 13.26
C ILE A 53 10.51 -3.67 14.12
N GLN A 54 9.96 -4.73 13.51
CA GLN A 54 9.47 -5.90 14.23
C GLN A 54 10.56 -6.56 15.09
N VAL A 55 11.77 -6.74 14.54
CA VAL A 55 12.93 -7.29 15.29
C VAL A 55 13.34 -6.38 16.45
N LEU A 56 13.23 -5.06 16.30
CA LEU A 56 13.56 -4.09 17.38
C LEU A 56 12.47 -4.01 18.45
N VAL A 57 11.21 -4.28 18.09
CA VAL A 57 10.02 -4.25 18.96
C VAL A 57 9.77 -5.61 19.65
N GLU A 58 10.70 -6.57 19.57
CA GLU A 58 10.74 -7.76 20.44
C GLU A 58 11.63 -7.54 21.69
N PRO A 59 11.15 -6.87 22.76
CA PRO A 59 11.80 -6.92 24.06
C PRO A 59 11.26 -8.11 24.85
N GLY A 60 11.97 -9.25 24.81
CA GLY A 60 12.11 -10.18 25.94
C GLY A 60 10.91 -10.79 26.68
N ASP A 61 9.64 -10.46 26.41
CA ASP A 61 8.50 -10.99 27.16
C ASP A 61 7.16 -10.87 26.38
N GLY A 62 6.89 -11.84 25.51
CA GLY A 62 5.62 -12.56 25.50
C GLY A 62 4.28 -11.88 25.15
N ALA A 63 4.20 -10.64 24.67
CA ALA A 63 2.93 -10.09 24.21
C ALA A 63 3.09 -9.28 22.90
N VAL A 64 2.87 -9.97 21.78
CA VAL A 64 2.72 -9.35 20.47
C VAL A 64 1.28 -8.83 20.35
N LEU A 65 1.11 -7.51 20.40
CA LEU A 65 -0.10 -6.88 19.88
C LEU A 65 0.20 -6.46 18.43
N VAL A 66 0.04 -7.39 17.49
CA VAL A 66 -0.19 -7.00 16.09
C VAL A 66 -1.63 -6.56 16.04
N GLN A 67 -1.87 -5.26 16.13
CA GLN A 67 -3.15 -4.73 15.68
C GLN A 67 -3.03 -4.67 14.16
N GLU A 68 -3.67 -5.62 13.47
CA GLU A 68 -3.89 -5.50 12.03
C GLU A 68 -4.52 -4.14 11.80
N LEU A 69 -3.82 -3.28 11.04
CA LEU A 69 -4.38 -2.02 10.61
C LEU A 69 -5.47 -2.37 9.59
N THR A 70 -6.68 -2.62 10.06
CA THR A 70 -7.86 -2.66 9.19
C THR A 70 -8.01 -1.25 8.67
N VAL A 71 -7.57 -1.02 7.43
CA VAL A 71 -7.97 0.17 6.70
C VAL A 71 -9.46 0.00 6.47
N GLU A 72 -10.26 0.64 7.31
CA GLU A 72 -11.69 0.79 7.06
C GLU A 72 -11.80 1.55 5.74
N ASP A 73 -12.18 0.83 4.67
CA ASP A 73 -12.53 1.43 3.39
C ASP A 73 -13.77 2.27 3.66
N ASP A 74 -13.59 3.59 3.81
CA ASP A 74 -14.65 4.59 4.02
C ASP A 74 -15.49 4.79 2.75
N ASN A 75 -15.79 3.71 2.01
CA ASN A 75 -16.77 3.71 0.95
C ASN A 75 -18.09 3.25 1.55
N GLY A 76 -18.86 4.23 2.01
CA GLY A 76 -20.08 4.03 2.77
C GLY A 76 -21.11 3.17 2.06
N GLU A 77 -21.25 1.95 2.54
CA GLU A 77 -22.50 1.17 2.45
C GLU A 77 -22.99 0.96 3.88
N GLU A 78 -23.83 1.91 4.34
CA GLU A 78 -24.81 1.63 5.39
C GLU A 78 -25.68 0.50 4.87
N ASP A 79 -25.50 -0.73 5.35
CA ASP A 79 -26.57 -1.73 5.29
C ASP A 79 -27.02 -2.09 6.71
N LEU A 80 -28.23 -1.63 6.97
CA LEU A 80 -29.04 -1.86 8.14
C LEU A 80 -29.54 -3.31 8.12
N LEU A 81 -30.10 -3.75 9.26
CA LEU A 81 -30.94 -4.94 9.48
C LEU A 81 -30.13 -6.24 9.76
N ASP A 82 -30.31 -6.99 10.84
CA ASP A 82 -31.53 -7.17 11.63
C ASP A 82 -31.20 -7.61 13.07
N GLU A 83 -31.97 -7.07 14.02
CA GLU A 83 -32.04 -7.55 15.39
C GLU A 83 -32.75 -8.92 15.40
N GLU A 84 -32.03 -10.02 15.63
CA GLU A 84 -32.67 -11.23 16.17
C GLU A 84 -32.24 -11.40 17.63
N LEU A 85 -33.08 -10.83 18.49
CA LEU A 85 -33.23 -11.17 19.89
C LEU A 85 -33.69 -12.63 20.00
N ASP A 86 -32.79 -13.55 20.31
CA ASP A 86 -33.21 -14.83 20.91
C ASP A 86 -33.07 -14.72 22.44
N GLU A 87 -34.23 -14.52 23.05
CA GLU A 87 -34.50 -14.65 24.49
C GLU A 87 -34.31 -16.12 24.93
N GLU A 88 -33.50 -16.36 25.98
CA GLU A 88 -33.61 -17.57 26.83
C GLU A 88 -34.27 -17.22 28.18
#